data_AF-A0A541B420-F1
#
_entry.id   AF-A0A541B420-F1
#
_cell.length_a   1.000
_cell.length_b   1.000
_cell.length_c   1.000
_cell.angle_alpha   90.00
_cell.angle_beta   90.00
_cell.angle_gamma   90.00
#
_symmetry.space_group_name_H-M   'P 1'
#
loop_
_entity.id
_entity.type
_entity.pdbx_description
1 polymer ?
#
loop_
_entity_poly.entity_id
_entity_poly.type
_entity_poly.pdbx_seq_one_letter_code
_entity_poly.pdbx_strand_id
1 'polypeptide(L)' 'MNRTELPQTLRRSSKEVQAAFEAAHDTAVKRFGDSEEAQRAAYGELKQGYDLMTDHWVPKQE' A
#
# COMPACT_ATOMS: atom_id res chain seq x y z
N MET A 1 -2.85 3.99 12.92
CA MET A 1 -2.38 2.82 12.15
C MET A 1 -1.07 2.35 12.72
N ASN A 2 -1.04 1.13 13.24
CA ASN A 2 0.20 0.53 13.68
C ASN A 2 0.89 -0.05 12.44
N ARG A 3 2.18 0.23 12.24
CA ARG A 3 3.03 -0.34 11.18
C ARG A 3 3.04 -1.88 11.14
N THR A 4 2.37 -2.54 12.08
CA THR A 4 2.20 -3.99 12.20
C THR A 4 1.18 -4.56 11.21
N GLU A 5 0.24 -3.75 10.70
CA GLU A 5 -0.73 -4.19 9.67
C GLU A 5 -0.16 -4.08 8.25
N LEU A 6 1.04 -3.47 8.13
CA LEU A 6 1.73 -3.40 6.86
C LEU A 6 2.34 -4.78 6.51
N PRO A 7 2.04 -5.30 5.32
CA PRO A 7 2.72 -6.46 4.75
C PRO A 7 4.24 -6.28 4.78
N GLN A 8 4.95 -7.37 5.01
CA GLN A 8 6.42 -7.34 5.14
C GLN A 8 7.10 -6.80 3.87
N THR A 9 6.50 -6.98 2.70
CA THR A 9 6.98 -6.44 1.41
C THR A 9 6.99 -4.92 1.39
N LEU A 10 5.93 -4.27 1.89
CA LEU A 10 5.86 -2.80 2.00
C LEU A 10 6.81 -2.25 3.04
N ARG A 11 6.98 -2.96 4.16
CA ARG A 11 7.97 -2.57 5.19
C ARG A 11 9.41 -2.58 4.68
N ARG A 12 9.72 -3.44 3.71
CA ARG A 12 11.03 -3.49 3.05
C ARG A 12 11.16 -2.55 1.85
N SER A 13 10.05 -1.97 1.40
CA SER A 13 10.01 -1.03 0.28
C SER A 13 10.51 0.36 0.69
N SER A 14 10.83 1.19 -0.29
CA SER A 14 11.21 2.59 -0.09
C SER A 14 10.15 3.39 0.67
N LYS A 15 10.58 4.45 1.36
CA LYS A 15 9.68 5.35 2.13
C LYS A 15 8.55 5.93 1.29
N GLU A 16 8.79 6.18 0.01
CA GLU A 16 7.81 6.70 -0.92
C GLU A 16 6.63 5.74 -1.13
N VAL A 17 6.92 4.45 -1.35
CA VAL A 17 5.93 3.37 -1.45
C VAL A 17 5.13 3.27 -0.15
N GLN A 18 5.81 3.30 1.00
CA GLN A 18 5.15 3.21 2.31
C GLN A 18 4.15 4.34 2.49
N ALA A 19 4.55 5.58 2.19
CA ALA A 19 3.70 6.75 2.29
C ALA A 19 2.49 6.68 1.34
N ALA A 20 2.70 6.23 0.10
CA ALA A 20 1.61 6.07 -0.87
C ALA A 20 0.60 5.00 -0.44
N PHE A 21 1.08 3.86 0.08
CA PHE A 21 0.20 2.83 0.62
C PHE A 21 -0.56 3.31 1.86
N GLU A 22 0.10 4.03 2.77
CA GLU A 22 -0.55 4.59 3.97
C GLU A 22 -1.71 5.55 3.58
N ALA A 23 -1.50 6.44 2.61
CA ALA A 23 -2.52 7.35 2.12
C ALA A 23 -3.70 6.60 1.47
N ALA A 24 -3.40 5.60 0.63
CA ALA A 24 -4.40 4.77 -0.02
C ALA A 24 -5.21 3.95 1.00
N HIS A 25 -4.53 3.38 2.00
CA HIS A 25 -5.17 2.60 3.06
C HIS A 25 -6.04 3.46 3.97
N ASP A 26 -5.61 4.66 4.34
CA ASP A 26 -6.42 5.57 5.16
C ASP A 26 -7.72 5.95 4.43
N THR A 27 -7.63 6.24 3.14
CA THR A 27 -8.79 6.54 2.28
C THR A 27 -9.71 5.32 2.16
N ALA A 28 -9.13 4.14 1.96
CA ALA A 28 -9.87 2.90 1.81
C ALA A 28 -10.60 2.50 3.10
N VAL A 29 -9.94 2.61 4.26
CA VAL A 29 -10.56 2.33 5.57
C VAL A 29 -11.67 3.32 5.88
N LYS A 30 -11.48 4.61 5.55
CA LYS A 30 -12.56 5.61 5.68
C LYS A 30 -13.78 5.27 4.84
N ARG A 31 -13.60 4.58 3.71
CA ARG A 31 -14.67 4.27 2.75
C ARG A 31 -15.34 2.93 2.99
N PHE A 32 -14.57 1.88 3.31
CA PHE A 32 -15.05 0.50 3.40
C PHE A 32 -14.97 -0.08 4.83
N GLY A 33 -14.47 0.69 5.79
CA GLY A 33 -14.10 0.19 7.11
C GLY A 33 -12.82 -0.63 7.05
N ASP A 34 -12.32 -1.06 8.22
CA ASP A 34 -11.18 -1.98 8.32
C ASP A 34 -11.58 -3.39 7.87
N SER A 35 -11.69 -3.54 6.56
CA SER A 35 -12.24 -4.72 5.88
C SER A 35 -11.27 -5.20 4.80
N GLU A 36 -11.39 -6.46 4.36
CA GLU A 36 -10.62 -6.97 3.21
C GLU A 36 -10.79 -6.10 1.94
N GLU A 37 -11.95 -5.45 1.78
CA GLU A 37 -12.18 -4.49 0.70
C GLU A 37 -11.27 -3.26 0.79
N ALA A 38 -11.02 -2.73 1.98
CA ALA A 38 -10.12 -1.59 2.16
C ALA A 38 -8.68 -1.97 1.81
N GLN A 39 -8.24 -3.16 2.23
CA GLN A 39 -6.94 -3.72 1.84
C GLN A 39 -6.83 -3.84 0.32
N ARG A 40 -7.84 -4.43 -0.36
CA ARG A 40 -7.84 -4.57 -1.83
C ARG A 40 -7.82 -3.23 -2.55
N ALA A 41 -8.59 -2.25 -2.08
CA ALA A 41 -8.60 -0.91 -2.64
C ALA A 41 -7.24 -0.21 -2.51
N ALA A 42 -6.60 -0.31 -1.34
CA ALA A 42 -5.27 0.24 -1.10
C ALA A 42 -4.20 -0.38 -2.03
N TYR A 43 -4.23 -1.71 -2.19
CA TYR A 43 -3.37 -2.39 -3.17
C TYR A 43 -3.68 -2.04 -4.62
N GLY A 44 -4.95 -1.77 -4.94
CA GLY A 44 -5.39 -1.34 -6.26
C GLY A 44 -4.77 0.00 -6.65
N GLU A 45 -4.84 1.00 -5.77
CA GLU A 45 -4.17 2.29 -5.97
C GLU A 45 -2.65 2.13 -6.04
N LEU A 46 -2.06 1.34 -5.13
CA LEU A 46 -0.63 1.12 -5.13
C LEU A 46 -0.14 0.53 -6.47
N LYS A 47 -0.86 -0.45 -7.04
CA LYS A 47 -0.50 -1.05 -8.34
C LYS A 47 -0.55 -0.08 -9.53
N GLN A 48 -1.28 1.04 -9.41
CA GLN A 48 -1.29 2.07 -10.46
C GLN A 48 0.09 2.72 -10.56
N GLY A 49 0.70 3.10 -9.42
CA GLY A 49 1.97 3.83 -9.39
C GLY A 49 3.21 3.00 -9.07
N TYR A 50 3.04 1.74 -8.63
CA TYR A 50 4.14 0.90 -8.17
C TYR A 50 4.05 -0.50 -8.77
N ASP A 51 5.20 -1.10 -9.05
CA ASP A 51 5.33 -2.51 -9.42
C ASP A 51 5.89 -3.32 -8.24
N LEU A 52 5.33 -4.52 -8.04
CA LEU A 52 5.84 -5.47 -7.08
C LEU A 52 7.06 -6.18 -7.67
N MET A 53 8.25 -5.84 -7.22
CA MET A 53 9.44 -6.68 -7.36
C MET A 53 9.41 -7.80 -6.30
N THR A 54 10.21 -8.84 -6.55
CA THR A 54 10.32 -10.09 -5.77
C THR A 54 10.01 -10.00 -4.28
N ASP A 55 10.53 -9.00 -3.56
CA ASP A 55 10.24 -8.81 -2.13
C ASP A 55 9.84 -7.39 -1.72
N HIS A 56 9.77 -6.44 -2.65
CA HIS A 56 9.51 -5.04 -2.37
C HIS A 56 8.80 -4.37 -3.55
N TRP A 57 8.10 -3.28 -3.27
CA TRP A 57 7.47 -2.45 -4.30
C TRP A 57 8.42 -1.34 -4.72
N VAL A 58 8.40 -1.05 -6.02
CA VAL A 58 9.22 -0.01 -6.64
C VAL A 58 8.30 0.97 -7.36
N PRO A 59 8.49 2.29 -7.24
CA PRO A 59 7.73 3.26 -8.03
C PRO A 59 7.96 3.00 -9.51
N LYS A 60 6.88 3.00 -10.29
CA LYS A 60 6.94 3.07 -11.74
C LYS A 60 7.51 4.44 -12.07
N GLN A 61 8.76 4.47 -12.53
CA GLN A 61 9.29 5.65 -13.17
C GLN A 61 8.66 5.69 -14.56
N GLU A 62 7.77 6.65 -14.77
CA GLU A 62 7.19 6.96 -16.09
C GLU A 62 8.29 7.34 -17.09
#